data_AF-V9LBN6-F1
#
_entry.id   AF-V9LBN6-F1
#
_cell.length_a   1.000
_cell.length_b   1.000
_cell.length_c   1.000
_cell.angle_alpha   90.00
_cell.angle_beta   90.00
_cell.angle_gamma   90.00
#
_symmetry.space_group_name_H-M   'P 1'
#
loop_
_entity.id
_entity.type
_entity.pdbx_description
1 polymer ?
#
loop_
_entity_poly.entity_id
_entity_poly.type
_entity_poly.pdbx_seq_one_letter_code
_entity_poly.pdbx_strand_id
1 'polypeptide(L)'
;MYLPRVRFSLQAGILALVAVAEHSEEFERLMELSEKYSGFVLPCLGVHPVQVDPSGEQRSATLQDLEAALPLIEKYKERLLAIGEVGLDFTPRFASTDAQKNEQRQVLIRQIEIAKQLDLPLNVHSRSAGRPTIKLLKEQGLGFQFLVFNLIYSNPYIGAGEME
;
A
#
# COMPACT_ATOMS: atom_id res chain seq x y z
N MET A 1 2.64 22.21 -1.26
CA MET A 1 1.99 22.14 -2.59
C MET A 1 0.60 21.48 -2.60
N TYR A 2 0.18 20.69 -1.59
CA TYR A 2 -1.12 20.00 -1.60
C TYR A 2 -2.34 20.81 -1.14
N LEU A 3 -2.15 21.89 -0.37
CA LEU A 3 -3.25 22.61 0.29
C LEU A 3 -4.34 23.16 -0.65
N PRO A 4 -4.02 23.73 -1.83
CA PRO A 4 -5.06 24.24 -2.72
C PRO A 4 -5.97 23.12 -3.27
N ARG A 5 -5.43 21.94 -3.52
CA ARG A 5 -6.18 20.80 -4.09
C ARG A 5 -7.10 20.14 -3.07
N VAL A 6 -6.67 20.03 -1.81
CA VAL A 6 -7.53 19.51 -0.72
C VAL A 6 -8.71 20.44 -0.48
N ARG A 7 -8.49 21.76 -0.47
CA ARG A 7 -9.58 22.75 -0.36
C ARG A 7 -10.53 22.72 -1.55
N PHE A 8 -10.01 22.58 -2.77
CA PHE A 8 -10.84 22.43 -3.96
C PHE A 8 -11.72 21.18 -3.89
N SER A 9 -11.19 20.07 -3.36
CA SER A 9 -11.94 18.82 -3.18
C SER A 9 -13.16 19.00 -2.28
N LEU A 10 -13.00 19.74 -1.17
CA LEU A 10 -14.10 20.09 -0.28
C LEU A 10 -15.17 20.94 -1.01
N GLN A 11 -14.73 21.93 -1.79
CA GLN A 11 -15.65 22.79 -2.57
C GLN A 11 -16.39 22.01 -3.66
N ALA A 12 -15.78 20.96 -4.20
CA ALA A 12 -16.38 20.07 -5.18
C ALA A 12 -17.35 19.04 -4.55
N GLY A 13 -17.55 19.06 -3.23
CA GLY A 13 -18.45 18.15 -2.53
C GLY A 13 -17.88 16.76 -2.25
N ILE A 14 -16.56 16.57 -2.36
CA ILE A 14 -15.90 15.33 -1.90
C ILE A 14 -16.06 15.25 -0.38
N LEU A 15 -16.47 14.08 0.14
CA LEU A 15 -16.78 13.88 1.55
C LEU A 15 -15.59 13.39 2.39
N ALA A 16 -14.68 12.63 1.79
CA ALA A 16 -13.47 12.14 2.43
C ALA A 16 -12.40 11.82 1.38
N LEU A 17 -11.14 11.86 1.81
CA LEU A 17 -9.97 11.45 1.04
C LEU A 17 -9.22 10.38 1.83
N VAL A 18 -9.11 9.17 1.27
CA VAL A 18 -8.20 8.15 1.78
C VAL A 18 -6.83 8.41 1.17
N ALA A 19 -5.88 8.81 1.99
CA ALA A 19 -4.55 9.18 1.55
C ALA A 19 -3.54 8.12 2.00
N VAL A 20 -2.88 7.50 1.03
CA VAL A 20 -1.89 6.44 1.23
C VAL A 20 -0.48 7.01 1.12
N ALA A 21 0.46 6.43 1.86
CA ALA A 21 1.88 6.65 1.67
C ALA A 21 2.51 5.52 0.84
N GLU A 22 3.60 5.84 0.14
CA GLU A 22 4.40 4.82 -0.56
C GLU A 22 5.73 4.53 0.16
N HIS A 23 6.30 5.56 0.82
CA HIS A 23 7.62 5.51 1.46
C HIS A 23 7.55 6.09 2.88
N SER A 24 8.43 5.61 3.76
CA SER A 24 8.43 5.98 5.19
C SER A 24 8.69 7.48 5.41
N GLU A 25 9.46 8.11 4.52
CA GLU A 25 9.82 9.52 4.51
C GLU A 25 8.61 10.45 4.34
N GLU A 26 7.50 9.93 3.80
CA GLU A 26 6.28 10.68 3.57
C GLU A 26 5.32 10.65 4.76
N PHE A 27 5.53 9.74 5.72
CA PHE A 27 4.57 9.44 6.77
C PHE A 27 4.26 10.65 7.63
N GLU A 28 5.29 11.34 8.13
CA GLU A 28 5.12 12.54 8.96
C GLU A 28 4.32 13.62 8.23
N ARG A 29 4.63 13.87 6.95
CA ARG A 29 3.92 14.85 6.12
C ARG A 29 2.46 14.45 5.88
N LEU A 30 2.18 13.17 5.68
CA LEU A 30 0.82 12.67 5.54
C LEU A 30 0.03 12.82 6.84
N MET A 31 0.65 12.54 7.99
CA MET A 31 0.03 12.71 9.30
C MET A 31 -0.25 14.18 9.63
N GLU A 32 0.68 15.09 9.30
CA GLU A 32 0.45 16.54 9.40
C GLU A 32 -0.73 16.99 8.52
N LEU A 33 -0.83 16.45 7.30
CA LEU A 33 -1.93 16.76 6.40
C LEU A 33 -3.27 16.25 6.94
N SER A 34 -3.29 15.03 7.48
CA SER A 34 -4.47 14.46 8.14
C SER A 34 -4.90 15.29 9.34
N GLU A 35 -3.96 15.75 10.16
CA GLU A 35 -4.26 16.61 11.31
C GLU A 35 -4.89 17.94 10.90
N LYS A 36 -4.32 18.57 9.86
CA LYS A 36 -4.80 19.84 9.33
C LYS A 36 -6.21 19.75 8.75
N TYR A 37 -6.58 18.59 8.21
CA TYR A 37 -7.88 18.32 7.62
C TYR A 37 -8.57 17.15 8.33
N SER A 38 -8.58 17.21 9.67
CA SER A 38 -9.15 16.17 10.52
C SER A 38 -10.61 15.87 10.15
N GLY A 39 -10.95 14.59 10.07
CA GLY A 39 -12.25 14.10 9.61
C GLY A 39 -12.46 14.08 8.09
N PHE A 40 -11.54 14.66 7.32
CA PHE A 40 -11.60 14.66 5.85
C PHE A 40 -10.47 13.85 5.21
N VAL A 41 -9.22 14.05 5.65
CA VAL A 41 -8.06 13.30 5.16
C VAL A 41 -7.77 12.15 6.11
N LEU A 42 -8.04 10.93 5.65
CA LEU A 42 -7.93 9.69 6.38
C LEU A 42 -6.62 8.99 5.99
N PRO A 43 -5.64 8.88 6.90
CA PRO A 43 -4.29 8.45 6.55
C PRO A 43 -4.18 6.94 6.53
N CYS A 44 -3.38 6.43 5.60
CA CYS A 44 -2.92 5.06 5.56
C CYS A 44 -1.40 5.07 5.45
N LEU A 45 -0.73 4.30 6.30
CA LEU A 45 0.72 4.15 6.28
C LEU A 45 1.09 2.72 5.90
N GLY A 46 2.07 2.58 5.04
CA GLY A 46 2.55 1.29 4.53
C GLY A 46 3.75 1.48 3.63
N VAL A 47 4.46 0.39 3.38
CA VAL A 47 5.59 0.33 2.45
C VAL A 47 5.12 -0.29 1.14
N HIS A 48 5.16 0.50 0.09
CA HIS A 48 4.77 0.11 -1.26
C HIS A 48 5.77 -0.88 -1.89
N PRO A 49 5.37 -1.84 -2.73
CA PRO A 49 6.28 -2.83 -3.34
C PRO A 49 7.41 -2.25 -4.21
N VAL A 50 7.28 -0.98 -4.62
CA VAL A 50 8.31 -0.22 -5.34
C VAL A 50 8.79 0.91 -4.44
N GLN A 51 10.09 0.95 -4.19
CA GLN A 51 10.79 1.95 -3.39
C GLN A 51 11.81 2.69 -4.26
N VAL A 52 12.38 3.77 -3.73
CA VAL A 52 13.41 4.56 -4.39
C VAL A 52 14.71 4.43 -3.61
N ASP A 53 15.82 4.16 -4.31
CA ASP A 53 17.13 4.09 -3.68
C ASP A 53 17.76 5.50 -3.49
N PRO A 54 18.90 5.62 -2.78
CA PRO A 54 19.55 6.92 -2.56
C PRO A 54 19.99 7.65 -3.84
N SER A 55 20.10 6.95 -4.98
CA SER A 55 20.43 7.55 -6.27
C SER A 55 19.19 8.09 -7.01
N GLY A 56 17.99 7.81 -6.50
CA GLY A 56 16.73 8.19 -7.12
C GLY A 56 16.16 7.13 -8.08
N GLU A 57 16.77 5.94 -8.14
CA GLU A 57 16.27 4.86 -8.99
C GLU A 57 15.23 4.01 -8.27
N GLN A 58 14.20 3.60 -9.02
CA GLN A 58 13.15 2.74 -8.50
C GLN A 58 13.64 1.29 -8.40
N ARG A 59 13.37 0.64 -7.27
CA ARG A 59 13.72 -0.74 -6.97
C ARG A 59 12.58 -1.48 -6.26
N SER A 60 12.70 -2.79 -6.16
CA SER A 60 11.84 -3.58 -5.29
C SER A 60 12.00 -3.18 -3.82
N ALA A 61 10.90 -3.19 -3.08
CA ALA A 61 10.90 -3.08 -1.63
C ALA A 61 11.62 -4.25 -0.98
N THR A 62 12.27 -3.99 0.15
CA THR A 62 12.98 -4.95 0.99
C THR A 62 12.43 -4.95 2.41
N LEU A 63 12.82 -5.92 3.23
CA LEU A 63 12.44 -5.95 4.65
C LEU A 63 13.04 -4.76 5.43
N GLN A 64 14.20 -4.24 5.02
CA GLN A 64 14.81 -3.07 5.66
C GLN A 64 13.96 -1.81 5.49
N ASP A 65 13.29 -1.64 4.33
CA ASP A 65 12.37 -0.53 4.12
C ASP A 65 11.21 -0.59 5.12
N LEU A 66 10.70 -1.79 5.37
CA LEU A 66 9.64 -2.00 6.37
C LEU A 66 10.15 -1.76 7.78
N GLU A 67 11.31 -2.30 8.16
CA GLU A 67 11.92 -2.09 9.47
C GLU A 67 12.10 -0.61 9.80
N ALA A 68 12.52 0.20 8.82
CA ALA A 68 12.63 1.65 8.97
C ALA A 68 11.28 2.35 9.17
N ALA A 69 10.20 1.82 8.58
CA ALA A 69 8.85 2.37 8.67
C ALA A 69 8.13 2.01 10.00
N LEU A 70 8.44 0.86 10.62
CA LEU A 70 7.73 0.35 11.79
C LEU A 70 7.57 1.35 12.95
N PRO A 71 8.60 2.11 13.37
CA PRO A 71 8.46 3.05 14.49
C PRO A 71 7.39 4.12 14.25
N LEU A 72 7.24 4.57 13.00
CA LEU A 72 6.25 5.59 12.64
C LEU A 72 4.84 5.00 12.53
N ILE A 73 4.70 3.77 12.01
CA ILE A 73 3.41 3.07 12.02
C ILE A 73 2.93 2.90 13.46
N GLU A 74 3.79 2.44 14.36
CA GLU A 74 3.46 2.24 15.77
C GLU A 74 3.11 3.56 16.46
N LYS A 75 3.88 4.63 16.21
CA LYS A 75 3.61 5.97 16.73
C LYS A 75 2.21 6.50 16.35
N TYR A 76 1.74 6.17 15.15
CA TYR A 76 0.52 6.73 14.58
C TYR A 76 -0.67 5.78 14.54
N LYS A 77 -0.54 4.54 15.02
CA LYS A 77 -1.52 3.46 14.88
C LYS A 77 -2.98 3.84 15.20
N GLU A 78 -3.21 4.60 16.27
CA GLU A 78 -4.56 5.01 16.72
C GLU A 78 -5.24 6.02 15.78
N ARG A 79 -4.51 6.57 14.80
CA ARG A 79 -4.99 7.57 13.84
C ARG A 79 -5.14 7.03 12.42
N LEU A 80 -4.72 5.78 12.18
CA LEU A 80 -4.71 5.21 10.84
C LEU A 80 -6.09 4.67 10.46
N LEU A 81 -6.48 4.90 9.21
CA LEU A 81 -7.65 4.25 8.63
C LEU A 81 -7.31 2.82 8.18
N ALA A 82 -6.10 2.61 7.66
CA ALA A 82 -5.66 1.34 7.07
C ALA A 82 -4.12 1.26 7.07
N ILE A 83 -3.60 0.06 6.85
CA ILE A 83 -2.20 -0.15 6.43
C ILE A 83 -2.15 -0.10 4.91
N GLY A 84 -1.42 0.86 4.34
CA GLY A 84 -1.45 1.13 2.90
C GLY A 84 -0.58 2.31 2.44
N GLU A 85 -0.09 2.33 1.20
CA GLU A 85 -0.33 1.33 0.15
C GLU A 85 0.67 0.16 0.25
N VAL A 86 0.17 -1.08 0.29
CA VAL A 86 0.99 -2.29 0.43
C VAL A 86 0.66 -3.28 -0.68
N GLY A 87 1.58 -4.16 -1.09
CA GLY A 87 1.21 -5.10 -2.13
C GLY A 87 2.36 -5.78 -2.83
N LEU A 88 2.09 -6.20 -4.07
CA LEU A 88 3.07 -6.79 -4.98
C LEU A 88 3.06 -6.05 -6.32
N ASP A 89 4.25 -5.71 -6.84
CA ASP A 89 4.43 -5.21 -8.20
C ASP A 89 5.48 -6.09 -8.91
N PHE A 90 5.01 -6.98 -9.78
CA PHE A 90 5.87 -7.90 -10.55
C PHE A 90 6.20 -7.39 -11.95
N THR A 91 6.11 -6.08 -12.16
CA THR A 91 6.61 -5.46 -13.39
C THR A 91 8.10 -5.77 -13.53
N PRO A 92 8.58 -6.28 -14.69
CA PRO A 92 9.97 -6.72 -14.85
C PRO A 92 11.04 -5.68 -14.50
N ARG A 93 10.69 -4.39 -14.61
CA ARG A 93 11.57 -3.28 -14.21
C ARG A 93 11.88 -3.27 -12.70
N PHE A 94 10.93 -3.68 -11.85
CA PHE A 94 11.04 -3.59 -10.40
C PHE A 94 11.34 -4.94 -9.75
N ALA A 95 10.76 -6.01 -10.28
CA ALA A 95 10.94 -7.38 -9.78
C ALA A 95 11.18 -8.37 -10.94
N SER A 96 12.41 -8.37 -11.44
CA SER A 96 12.84 -9.26 -12.53
C SER A 96 13.22 -10.66 -12.04
N THR A 97 13.70 -10.78 -10.79
CA THR A 97 14.17 -12.04 -10.23
C THR A 97 13.17 -12.64 -9.24
N ASP A 98 13.21 -13.96 -9.07
CA ASP A 98 12.37 -14.63 -8.07
C ASP A 98 12.75 -14.23 -6.63
N ALA A 99 14.00 -13.86 -6.40
CA ALA A 99 14.44 -13.31 -5.12
C ALA A 99 13.70 -12.01 -4.79
N GLN A 100 13.63 -11.06 -5.74
CA GLN A 100 12.90 -9.80 -5.57
C GLN A 100 11.40 -10.03 -5.35
N LYS A 101 10.79 -10.92 -6.14
CA LYS A 101 9.37 -11.26 -5.97
C LYS A 101 9.09 -11.89 -4.61
N ASN A 102 9.98 -12.78 -4.14
CA ASN A 102 9.85 -13.41 -2.83
C ASN A 102 10.02 -12.40 -1.70
N GLU A 103 10.94 -11.45 -1.85
CA GLU A 103 11.14 -10.40 -0.87
C GLU A 103 9.91 -9.49 -0.74
N GLN A 104 9.29 -9.05 -1.85
CA GLN A 104 8.02 -8.33 -1.79
C GLN A 104 6.91 -9.13 -1.08
N ARG A 105 6.85 -10.45 -1.27
CA ARG A 105 5.90 -11.30 -0.53
C ARG A 105 6.17 -11.28 0.96
N GLN A 106 7.43 -11.35 1.40
CA GLN A 106 7.76 -11.27 2.82
C GLN A 106 7.39 -9.91 3.42
N VAL A 107 7.68 -8.82 2.70
CA VAL A 107 7.27 -7.46 3.09
C VAL A 107 5.74 -7.38 3.22
N LEU A 108 4.99 -7.90 2.25
CA LEU A 108 3.52 -7.90 2.30
C LEU A 108 2.97 -8.79 3.44
N ILE A 109 3.53 -9.98 3.66
CA ILE A 109 3.14 -10.87 4.78
C ILE A 109 3.30 -10.12 6.10
N ARG A 110 4.43 -9.44 6.31
CA ARG A 110 4.68 -8.72 7.55
C ARG A 110 3.71 -7.54 7.74
N GLN A 111 3.35 -6.84 6.68
CA GLN A 111 2.33 -5.78 6.74
C GLN A 111 0.91 -6.31 6.96
N ILE A 112 0.59 -7.51 6.45
CA ILE A 112 -0.66 -8.23 6.77
C ILE A 112 -0.73 -8.55 8.27
N GLU A 113 0.36 -9.02 8.86
CA GLU A 113 0.43 -9.31 10.30
C GLU A 113 0.21 -8.05 11.13
N ILE A 114 0.84 -6.93 10.76
CA ILE A 114 0.66 -5.64 11.43
C ILE A 114 -0.81 -5.19 11.35
N ALA A 115 -1.41 -5.26 10.16
CA ALA A 115 -2.80 -4.88 9.98
C ALA A 115 -3.76 -5.71 10.87
N LYS A 116 -3.52 -7.02 10.99
CA LYS A 116 -4.28 -7.88 11.91
C LYS A 116 -4.07 -7.51 13.38
N GLN A 117 -2.84 -7.20 13.78
CA GLN A 117 -2.52 -6.82 15.16
C GLN A 117 -3.19 -5.50 15.56
N LEU A 118 -3.33 -4.59 14.61
CA LEU A 118 -3.96 -3.29 14.80
C LEU A 118 -5.47 -3.29 14.51
N ASP A 119 -6.04 -4.43 14.09
CA ASP A 119 -7.43 -4.55 13.60
C ASP A 119 -7.77 -3.51 12.50
N LEU A 120 -6.82 -3.27 11.60
CA LEU A 120 -6.94 -2.34 10.49
C LEU A 120 -7.10 -3.07 9.15
N PRO A 121 -7.85 -2.50 8.19
CA PRO A 121 -7.86 -2.97 6.82
C PRO A 121 -6.53 -2.70 6.10
N LEU A 122 -6.35 -3.35 4.94
CA LEU A 122 -5.29 -3.09 3.99
C LEU A 122 -5.80 -2.28 2.79
N ASN A 123 -4.99 -1.34 2.33
CA ASN A 123 -5.10 -0.77 1.00
C ASN A 123 -4.00 -1.35 0.09
N VAL A 124 -4.41 -2.08 -0.96
CA VAL A 124 -3.60 -3.09 -1.64
C VAL A 124 -3.26 -2.72 -3.09
N HIS A 125 -1.97 -2.75 -3.39
CA HIS A 125 -1.35 -2.72 -4.70
C HIS A 125 -1.21 -4.13 -5.30
N SER A 126 -1.41 -4.29 -6.61
CA SER A 126 -1.28 -5.60 -7.26
C SER A 126 -0.86 -5.58 -8.75
N ARG A 127 -0.11 -4.55 -9.18
CA ARG A 127 0.29 -4.42 -10.59
C ARG A 127 1.10 -5.62 -11.06
N SER A 128 0.70 -6.20 -12.21
CA SER A 128 1.32 -7.42 -12.77
C SER A 128 1.34 -8.62 -11.80
N ALA A 129 0.58 -8.56 -10.70
CA ALA A 129 0.66 -9.51 -9.59
C ALA A 129 -0.71 -9.84 -8.97
N GLY A 130 -1.83 -9.51 -9.63
CA GLY A 130 -3.20 -9.73 -9.10
C GLY A 130 -3.46 -11.14 -8.54
N ARG A 131 -3.23 -12.19 -9.32
CA ARG A 131 -3.38 -13.59 -8.87
C ARG A 131 -2.44 -13.92 -7.69
N PRO A 132 -1.12 -13.64 -7.78
CA PRO A 132 -0.20 -13.77 -6.64
C PRO A 132 -0.66 -13.07 -5.36
N THR A 133 -1.13 -11.83 -5.46
CA THR A 133 -1.58 -11.03 -4.30
C THR A 133 -2.83 -11.65 -3.67
N ILE A 134 -3.85 -11.97 -4.47
CA ILE A 134 -5.09 -12.60 -3.96
C ILE A 134 -4.80 -13.95 -3.30
N LYS A 135 -3.93 -14.78 -3.91
CA LYS A 135 -3.54 -16.06 -3.34
C LYS A 135 -2.88 -15.88 -1.97
N LEU A 136 -1.93 -14.95 -1.87
CA LEU A 136 -1.23 -14.67 -0.62
C LEU A 136 -2.17 -14.15 0.47
N LEU A 137 -3.07 -13.22 0.14
CA LEU A 137 -4.06 -12.69 1.10
C LEU A 137 -4.98 -13.79 1.64
N LYS A 138 -5.41 -14.73 0.78
CA LYS A 138 -6.21 -15.90 1.18
C LYS A 138 -5.42 -16.86 2.07
N GLU A 139 -4.17 -17.15 1.73
CA GLU A 139 -3.29 -18.01 2.55
C GLU A 139 -3.04 -17.41 3.93
N GLN A 140 -3.00 -16.08 4.02
CA GLN A 140 -2.92 -15.36 5.29
C GLN A 140 -4.28 -15.26 6.01
N GLY A 141 -5.37 -15.84 5.51
CA GLY A 141 -6.66 -15.86 6.20
C GLY A 141 -7.34 -14.49 6.33
N LEU A 142 -7.01 -13.52 5.47
CA LEU A 142 -7.74 -12.25 5.43
C LEU A 142 -9.09 -12.44 4.74
N GLY A 143 -10.17 -12.15 5.47
CA GLY A 143 -11.52 -12.04 4.90
C GLY A 143 -11.67 -10.75 4.08
N PHE A 144 -12.62 -10.73 3.13
CA PHE A 144 -12.87 -9.58 2.25
C PHE A 144 -13.25 -8.28 2.98
N GLN A 145 -13.59 -8.33 4.28
CA GLN A 145 -13.94 -7.16 5.08
C GLN A 145 -12.76 -6.20 5.36
N PHE A 146 -11.53 -6.61 5.04
CA PHE A 146 -10.31 -5.88 5.35
C PHE A 146 -9.54 -5.39 4.11
N LEU A 147 -10.15 -5.36 2.91
CA LEU A 147 -9.38 -5.16 1.67
C LEU A 147 -9.98 -4.07 0.78
N VAL A 148 -9.17 -3.05 0.47
CA VAL A 148 -9.39 -2.12 -0.64
C VAL A 148 -8.31 -2.38 -1.69
N PHE A 149 -8.68 -2.69 -2.93
CA PHE A 149 -7.72 -2.79 -4.03
C PHE A 149 -7.62 -1.45 -4.76
N ASN A 150 -6.45 -0.81 -4.71
CA ASN A 150 -6.17 0.37 -5.52
C ASN A 150 -5.86 -0.06 -6.97
N LEU A 151 -6.63 0.49 -7.92
CA LEU A 151 -6.43 0.38 -9.38
C LEU A 151 -6.05 -1.03 -9.88
N ILE A 152 -7.04 -1.91 -10.04
CA ILE A 152 -6.85 -3.24 -10.62
C ILE A 152 -6.55 -3.09 -12.13
N TYR A 153 -5.28 -3.22 -12.51
CA TYR A 153 -4.88 -3.38 -13.91
C TYR A 153 -4.88 -4.88 -14.26
N SER A 154 -6.05 -5.42 -14.55
CA SER A 154 -6.15 -6.69 -15.27
C SER A 154 -6.04 -6.40 -16.77
N ASN A 155 -4.98 -6.85 -17.44
CA ASN A 155 -5.00 -6.91 -18.90
C ASN A 155 -6.01 -8.00 -19.31
N PRO A 156 -7.15 -7.67 -19.96
CA PRO A 156 -8.14 -8.66 -20.34
C PRO A 156 -7.65 -9.66 -21.41
N TYR A 157 -6.45 -9.46 -21.99
CA TYR A 157 -5.93 -10.28 -23.07
C TYR A 157 -4.98 -11.42 -22.66
N ILE A 158 -4.83 -11.71 -21.36
CA ILE A 158 -4.01 -12.85 -20.90
C ILE A 158 -4.89 -13.82 -20.09
N GLY A 159 -5.46 -14.82 -20.79
CA GLY A 159 -5.98 -16.05 -20.19
C GLY A 159 -7.49 -16.28 -20.32
N ALA A 160 -8.04 -16.17 -21.53
CA ALA A 160 -9.21 -16.95 -21.94
C ALA A 160 -8.72 -18.23 -22.64
N GLY A 161 -7.96 -19.03 -21.92
CA GLY A 161 -7.42 -20.31 -22.39
C GLY A 161 -6.97 -21.11 -21.18
N GLU A 162 -7.46 -22.35 -21.11
CA GLU A 162 -7.24 -23.35 -20.06
C GLU A 162 -8.16 -23.22 -18.82
N MET A 163 -9.45 -23.40 -19.07
CA MET A 163 -10.29 -24.25 -18.22
C MET A 163 -10.96 -25.30 -19.12
N GLU A 164 -10.24 -26.39 -19.35
CA GLU A 164 -10.80 -27.73 -19.54
C GLU A 164 -10.29 -28.63 -18.42
#